data_AF-A0A2M8KS87-F1
#
_entry.id   AF-A0A2M8KS87-F1
#
_cell.length_a   1.000
_cell.length_b   1.000
_cell.length_c   1.000
_cell.angle_alpha   90.00
_cell.angle_beta   90.00
_cell.angle_gamma   90.00
#
_symmetry.space_group_name_H-M   'P 1'
#
loop_
_entity.id
_entity.type
_entity.pdbx_description
1 polymer ?
#
loop_
_entity_poly.entity_id
_entity_poly.type
_entity_poly.pdbx_seq_one_letter_code
_entity_poly.pdbx_strand_id
1 'polypeptide(L)'
;MHTYTPVKTDFVRGPWTDTVDVHNFITCNAVTYNGDEQFLSSVTKRTKELWGKVSVLMTQEQKKGILDLDVSTPSTILSHKPGYIDKKNEIIVGLQTDKPLKRAIKPKGGIQLVQNAAKAYGFTIPRHIVDTYTRECTTHNDAVFSAYTPLQKLLRSKHIITGLPDNYGRGRIIGDYRRVPLYGTKKLIEERVRYLESDSATLDDDAIQLRREIFLQIQALRDMATMAKNYGYDISVPAKDSKEAVQWLYFAYLAAVKEQDGAAMSLGRIDAFLDCYFERDVKKGLYSEQEIQEILDDFVIKLRLVRHLRHPEYEALFAGDPTWVTLVLGGGTLRNKSLVTKTSFRFLHTLTTLGPAPEPNLTVLWGKTLPATWKNYCVSQSIATSSIQYENDVLMQKYFGDDYGVACCVSGMSIGKDMQYFGARANLAKVLLLAINGGREEPHGSEKGGDIIIPGMKSLSQQEYLSYDDVWKQFIYLLDWLAKNYVDTMNVIHYMHDRYN
;
A
#
# COMPACT_ATOMS: atom_id res chain seq x y z
N MET A 1 14.20 -8.86 35.85
CA MET A 1 14.63 -9.64 34.68
C MET A 1 13.57 -10.70 34.42
N HIS A 2 12.69 -10.48 33.45
CA HIS A 2 11.70 -11.49 33.04
C HIS A 2 12.13 -12.11 31.72
N THR A 3 12.18 -13.44 31.71
CA THR A 3 12.75 -14.27 30.66
C THR A 3 11.87 -14.21 29.41
N TYR A 4 12.39 -13.62 28.33
CA TYR A 4 11.83 -13.80 27.00
C TYR A 4 11.75 -15.29 26.70
N THR A 5 10.60 -15.80 26.28
CA THR A 5 10.54 -17.17 25.73
C THR A 5 11.08 -17.12 24.31
N PRO A 6 12.26 -17.70 24.02
CA PRO A 6 12.86 -17.60 22.70
C PRO A 6 11.99 -18.32 21.66
N VAL A 7 11.97 -17.83 20.42
CA VAL A 7 11.31 -18.55 19.31
C VAL A 7 12.00 -19.91 19.14
N LYS A 8 11.27 -21.01 19.27
CA LYS A 8 11.78 -22.35 18.95
C LYS A 8 11.85 -22.48 17.44
N THR A 9 13.06 -22.64 16.90
CA THR A 9 13.32 -22.55 15.47
C THR A 9 14.52 -23.38 15.07
N ASP A 10 14.52 -23.82 13.81
CA ASP A 10 15.63 -24.45 13.11
C ASP A 10 16.40 -23.48 12.21
N PHE A 11 15.97 -22.22 12.15
CA PHE A 11 16.70 -21.11 11.55
C PHE A 11 17.92 -20.72 12.40
N VAL A 12 18.90 -20.09 11.76
CA VAL A 12 20.07 -19.51 12.42
C VAL A 12 19.59 -18.44 13.39
N ARG A 13 19.94 -18.65 14.67
CA ARG A 13 19.54 -17.77 15.77
C ARG A 13 20.28 -16.43 15.71
N GLY A 14 19.63 -15.40 16.22
CA GLY A 14 20.17 -14.05 16.39
C GLY A 14 19.26 -13.23 17.30
N PRO A 15 19.53 -11.91 17.44
CA PRO A 15 18.65 -10.97 18.14
C PRO A 15 17.15 -11.13 17.84
N TRP A 16 16.80 -11.47 16.59
CA TRP A 16 15.42 -11.72 16.16
C TRP A 16 14.68 -12.79 16.98
N THR A 17 15.38 -13.69 17.66
CA THR A 17 14.75 -14.72 18.50
C THR A 17 14.23 -14.16 19.83
N ASP A 18 14.84 -13.08 20.32
CA ASP A 18 14.55 -12.44 21.59
C ASP A 18 13.78 -11.13 21.43
N THR A 19 13.85 -10.44 20.28
CA THR A 19 13.08 -9.22 20.00
C THR A 19 12.44 -9.28 18.61
N VAL A 20 11.44 -8.43 18.34
CA VAL A 20 10.89 -8.33 16.97
C VAL A 20 11.86 -7.59 16.07
N ASP A 21 12.61 -8.36 15.28
CA ASP A 21 13.65 -7.89 14.37
C ASP A 21 13.70 -8.76 13.11
N VAL A 22 12.82 -8.46 12.15
CA VAL A 22 12.74 -9.16 10.86
C VAL A 22 14.01 -8.94 10.04
N HIS A 23 14.62 -7.76 10.11
CA HIS A 23 15.84 -7.46 9.39
C HIS A 23 17.00 -8.36 9.84
N ASN A 24 17.15 -8.56 11.16
CA ASN A 24 18.14 -9.49 11.69
C ASN A 24 17.85 -10.95 11.29
N PHE A 25 16.58 -11.37 11.27
CA PHE A 25 16.21 -12.70 10.76
C PHE A 25 16.69 -12.91 9.31
N ILE A 26 16.43 -11.95 8.42
CA ILE A 26 16.87 -12.00 7.01
C ILE A 26 18.39 -12.01 6.94
N THR A 27 19.07 -11.13 7.68
CA THR A 27 20.54 -11.07 7.70
C THR A 27 21.19 -12.39 8.12
N CYS A 28 20.59 -13.11 9.08
CA CYS A 28 21.09 -14.39 9.55
C CYS A 28 20.80 -15.57 8.61
N ASN A 29 19.71 -15.52 7.83
CA ASN A 29 19.15 -16.70 7.16
C ASN A 29 19.06 -16.60 5.64
N ALA A 30 19.08 -15.41 5.05
CA ALA A 30 18.96 -15.25 3.61
C ALA A 30 20.22 -15.68 2.87
N VAL A 31 20.02 -16.46 1.80
CA VAL A 31 21.09 -16.96 0.93
C VAL A 31 21.03 -16.22 -0.40
N THR A 32 22.10 -15.52 -0.75
CA THR A 32 22.22 -14.88 -2.07
C THR A 32 22.21 -15.94 -3.17
N TYR A 33 21.40 -15.72 -4.19
CA TYR A 33 21.36 -16.55 -5.38
C TYR A 33 22.09 -15.88 -6.55
N ASN A 34 23.18 -16.51 -7.02
CA ASN A 34 23.99 -16.02 -8.14
C ASN A 34 23.73 -16.77 -9.46
N GLY A 35 22.82 -17.77 -9.45
CA GLY A 35 22.45 -18.52 -10.65
C GLY A 35 21.51 -17.74 -11.57
N ASP A 36 21.03 -18.39 -12.61
CA ASP A 36 20.11 -17.84 -13.61
C ASP A 36 18.68 -18.40 -13.45
N GLU A 37 17.81 -18.12 -14.40
CA GLU A 37 16.39 -18.49 -14.37
C GLU A 37 16.11 -19.97 -14.67
N GLN A 38 17.14 -20.81 -14.93
CA GLN A 38 16.93 -22.20 -15.38
C GLN A 38 16.26 -23.10 -14.33
N PHE A 39 16.29 -22.73 -13.06
CA PHE A 39 15.61 -23.48 -11.99
C PHE A 39 14.10 -23.26 -11.98
N LEU A 40 13.58 -22.22 -12.64
CA LEU A 40 12.17 -21.86 -12.57
C LEU A 40 11.28 -22.95 -13.16
N SER A 41 10.18 -23.23 -12.45
CA SER A 41 9.20 -24.23 -12.87
C SER A 41 8.09 -23.61 -13.72
N SER A 42 7.68 -24.30 -14.78
CA SER A 42 6.56 -23.89 -15.61
C SER A 42 5.24 -23.91 -14.84
N VAL A 43 4.32 -23.04 -15.22
CA VAL A 43 2.96 -22.97 -14.66
C VAL A 43 2.23 -24.32 -14.74
N THR A 44 1.61 -24.71 -13.63
CA THR A 44 0.92 -25.99 -13.50
C THR A 44 -0.51 -25.95 -14.03
N LYS A 45 -1.12 -27.12 -14.22
CA LYS A 45 -2.53 -27.21 -14.62
C LYS A 45 -3.46 -26.57 -13.59
N ARG A 46 -3.21 -26.78 -12.28
CA ARG A 46 -4.00 -26.19 -11.19
C ARG A 46 -3.98 -24.66 -11.26
N THR A 47 -2.79 -24.07 -11.35
CA THR A 47 -2.63 -22.61 -11.44
C THR A 47 -3.30 -22.06 -12.70
N LYS A 48 -3.14 -22.71 -13.87
CA LYS A 48 -3.80 -22.30 -15.11
C LYS A 48 -5.33 -22.30 -14.99
N GLU A 49 -5.90 -23.33 -14.39
CA GLU A 49 -7.36 -23.43 -14.20
C GLU A 49 -7.88 -22.36 -13.23
N LEU A 50 -7.19 -22.14 -12.11
CA LEU A 50 -7.55 -21.11 -11.14
C LEU A 50 -7.46 -19.71 -11.74
N TRP A 51 -6.35 -19.40 -12.42
CA TRP A 51 -6.13 -18.13 -13.09
C TRP A 51 -7.09 -17.90 -14.27
N GLY A 52 -7.47 -18.96 -14.98
CA GLY A 52 -8.48 -18.90 -16.04
C GLY A 52 -9.84 -18.43 -15.51
N LYS A 53 -10.25 -18.91 -14.33
CA LYS A 53 -11.49 -18.45 -13.66
C LYS A 53 -11.42 -16.96 -13.31
N VAL A 54 -10.30 -16.54 -12.72
CA VAL A 54 -10.06 -15.13 -12.37
C VAL A 54 -10.05 -14.24 -13.61
N SER A 55 -9.36 -14.65 -14.68
CA SER A 55 -9.25 -13.89 -15.92
C SER A 55 -10.62 -13.61 -16.56
N VAL A 56 -11.54 -14.58 -16.52
CA VAL A 56 -12.92 -14.39 -16.98
C VAL A 56 -13.63 -13.32 -16.15
N LEU A 57 -13.49 -13.34 -14.83
CA LEU A 57 -14.09 -12.34 -13.93
C LEU A 57 -13.50 -10.94 -14.15
N MET A 58 -12.18 -10.83 -14.32
CA MET A 58 -11.52 -9.54 -14.63
C MET A 58 -11.97 -8.98 -15.97
N THR A 59 -12.16 -9.84 -16.98
CA THR A 59 -12.71 -9.42 -18.28
C THR A 59 -14.15 -8.89 -18.15
N GLN A 60 -14.94 -9.47 -17.26
CA GLN A 60 -16.29 -8.97 -16.95
C GLN A 60 -16.25 -7.66 -16.17
N GLU A 61 -15.33 -7.52 -15.20
CA GLU A 61 -15.09 -6.27 -14.45
C GLU A 61 -14.76 -5.14 -15.42
N GLN A 62 -13.77 -5.33 -16.30
CA GLN A 62 -13.34 -4.31 -17.25
C GLN A 62 -14.47 -3.78 -18.14
N LYS A 63 -15.41 -4.65 -18.55
CA LYS A 63 -16.58 -4.26 -19.36
C LYS A 63 -17.63 -3.48 -18.56
N LYS A 64 -17.69 -3.67 -17.24
CA LYS A 64 -18.68 -3.06 -16.34
C LYS A 64 -18.15 -1.87 -15.53
N GLY A 65 -16.83 -1.67 -15.50
CA GLY A 65 -16.14 -0.78 -14.57
C GLY A 65 -15.84 -1.46 -13.23
N ILE A 66 -16.87 -2.00 -12.56
CA ILE A 66 -16.72 -2.85 -11.37
C ILE A 66 -17.52 -4.15 -11.54
N LEU A 67 -17.06 -5.26 -10.95
CA LEU A 67 -17.79 -6.53 -11.06
C LEU A 67 -19.04 -6.56 -10.17
N ASP A 68 -18.89 -6.20 -8.90
CA ASP A 68 -19.92 -6.21 -7.87
C ASP A 68 -19.51 -5.30 -6.69
N LEU A 69 -20.48 -4.89 -5.87
CA LEU A 69 -20.29 -4.05 -4.70
C LEU A 69 -21.14 -4.54 -3.52
N ASP A 70 -20.50 -4.77 -2.37
CA ASP A 70 -21.23 -4.95 -1.10
C ASP A 70 -21.72 -3.60 -0.58
N VAL A 71 -23.01 -3.31 -0.79
CA VAL A 71 -23.63 -2.06 -0.32
C VAL A 71 -24.09 -2.11 1.13
N SER A 72 -24.14 -3.29 1.75
CA SER A 72 -24.81 -3.49 3.04
C SER A 72 -23.84 -3.66 4.21
N THR A 73 -22.56 -3.90 3.93
CA THR A 73 -21.57 -4.26 4.94
C THR A 73 -20.42 -3.25 4.98
N PRO A 74 -20.43 -2.28 5.91
CA PRO A 74 -19.25 -1.46 6.20
C PRO A 74 -18.04 -2.34 6.52
N SER A 75 -16.98 -2.20 5.73
CA SER A 75 -15.82 -3.07 5.82
C SER A 75 -15.03 -2.83 7.09
N THR A 76 -14.71 -3.94 7.76
CA THR A 76 -13.74 -4.08 8.84
C THR A 76 -12.95 -5.38 8.65
N ILE A 77 -11.89 -5.61 9.42
CA ILE A 77 -11.15 -6.88 9.43
C ILE A 77 -12.09 -8.11 9.55
N LEU A 78 -13.16 -8.02 10.35
CA LEU A 78 -14.07 -9.14 10.67
C LEU A 78 -15.42 -9.11 9.93
N SER A 79 -15.75 -8.00 9.29
CA SER A 79 -17.07 -7.75 8.69
C SER A 79 -17.56 -8.81 7.69
N HIS A 80 -16.66 -9.34 6.86
CA HIS A 80 -17.00 -10.25 5.77
C HIS A 80 -16.64 -11.69 6.09
N LYS A 81 -17.52 -12.61 5.68
CA LYS A 81 -17.29 -14.06 5.74
C LYS A 81 -16.15 -14.48 4.80
N PRO A 82 -15.55 -15.67 5.00
CA PRO A 82 -14.56 -16.22 4.09
C PRO A 82 -15.06 -16.34 2.64
N GLY A 83 -14.41 -15.63 1.71
CA GLY A 83 -14.58 -15.77 0.27
C GLY A 83 -13.47 -16.60 -0.39
N TYR A 84 -13.81 -17.26 -1.51
CA TYR A 84 -12.94 -18.17 -2.27
C TYR A 84 -13.14 -17.98 -3.77
N ILE A 85 -12.10 -18.22 -4.57
CA ILE A 85 -12.20 -18.34 -6.04
C ILE A 85 -12.66 -19.76 -6.38
N ASP A 86 -12.00 -20.73 -5.77
CA ASP A 86 -12.25 -22.17 -5.88
C ASP A 86 -11.62 -22.86 -4.66
N LYS A 87 -12.42 -22.99 -3.60
CA LYS A 87 -11.96 -23.45 -2.28
C LYS A 87 -11.19 -24.77 -2.33
N LYS A 88 -11.49 -25.65 -3.28
CA LYS A 88 -10.83 -26.96 -3.40
C LYS A 88 -9.42 -26.85 -3.98
N ASN A 89 -9.19 -25.88 -4.87
CA ASN A 89 -7.98 -25.78 -5.67
C ASN A 89 -7.05 -24.64 -5.23
N GLU A 90 -7.47 -23.80 -4.28
CA GLU A 90 -6.62 -22.75 -3.69
C GLU A 90 -5.66 -23.32 -2.64
N ILE A 91 -4.39 -22.93 -2.75
CA ILE A 91 -3.33 -23.19 -1.76
C ILE A 91 -3.26 -22.03 -0.77
N ILE A 92 -3.31 -20.80 -1.27
CA ILE A 92 -3.33 -19.55 -0.50
C ILE A 92 -4.74 -18.96 -0.61
N VAL A 93 -5.38 -18.75 0.54
CA VAL A 93 -6.79 -18.31 0.63
C VAL A 93 -6.92 -16.93 1.26
N GLY A 94 -8.06 -16.31 1.04
CA GLY A 94 -8.40 -14.99 1.57
C GLY A 94 -8.86 -14.05 0.46
N LEU A 95 -9.94 -13.32 0.71
CA LEU A 95 -10.48 -12.27 -0.18
C LEU A 95 -10.99 -11.11 0.67
N GLN A 96 -11.02 -9.90 0.10
CA GLN A 96 -11.51 -8.70 0.80
C GLN A 96 -12.99 -8.83 1.19
N THR A 97 -13.79 -9.51 0.37
CA THR A 97 -15.20 -9.80 0.62
C THR A 97 -15.48 -11.31 0.48
N ASP A 98 -16.76 -11.69 0.43
CA ASP A 98 -17.20 -13.07 0.27
C ASP A 98 -17.04 -13.63 -1.16
N LYS A 99 -16.73 -12.77 -2.15
CA LYS A 99 -16.59 -13.15 -3.57
C LYS A 99 -15.38 -12.47 -4.24
N PRO A 100 -14.77 -13.10 -5.26
CA PRO A 100 -13.69 -12.47 -6.02
C PRO A 100 -14.16 -11.19 -6.72
N LEU A 101 -13.33 -10.14 -6.66
CA LEU A 101 -13.55 -8.82 -7.28
C LEU A 101 -14.80 -8.04 -6.81
N LYS A 102 -15.55 -8.54 -5.81
CA LYS A 102 -16.62 -7.78 -5.17
C LYS A 102 -15.99 -6.75 -4.23
N ARG A 103 -16.21 -5.47 -4.49
CA ARG A 103 -15.68 -4.35 -3.70
C ARG A 103 -16.48 -4.20 -2.41
N ALA A 104 -15.85 -3.67 -1.36
CA ALA A 104 -16.51 -3.33 -0.09
C ALA A 104 -16.64 -1.82 0.06
N ILE A 105 -17.61 -1.37 0.85
CA ILE A 105 -17.74 0.04 1.26
C ILE A 105 -16.92 0.33 2.52
N LYS A 106 -16.25 1.48 2.57
CA LYS A 106 -15.47 1.96 3.73
C LYS A 106 -15.90 3.38 4.13
N PRO A 107 -17.06 3.50 4.78
CA PRO A 107 -17.69 4.79 5.03
C PRO A 107 -16.96 5.68 6.05
N LYS A 108 -16.04 5.14 6.88
CA LYS A 108 -15.19 5.95 7.77
C LYS A 108 -14.36 7.00 7.02
N GLY A 109 -13.98 6.71 5.77
CA GLY A 109 -13.30 7.68 4.89
C GLY A 109 -14.20 8.82 4.42
N GLY A 110 -15.53 8.62 4.36
CA GLY A 110 -16.52 9.60 3.93
C GLY A 110 -17.74 8.96 3.27
N ILE A 111 -18.91 9.10 3.89
CA ILE A 111 -20.15 8.43 3.43
C ILE A 111 -20.68 9.01 2.11
N GLN A 112 -20.63 10.32 1.93
CA GLN A 112 -21.08 10.96 0.69
C GLN A 112 -20.27 10.49 -0.53
N LEU A 113 -18.97 10.23 -0.32
CA LEU A 113 -18.07 9.74 -1.36
C LEU A 113 -18.41 8.31 -1.75
N VAL A 114 -18.67 7.45 -0.76
CA VAL A 114 -19.14 6.08 -0.97
C VAL A 114 -20.48 6.07 -1.73
N GLN A 115 -21.43 6.94 -1.35
CA GLN A 115 -22.72 7.05 -2.05
C GLN A 115 -22.55 7.50 -3.51
N ASN A 116 -21.72 8.51 -3.76
CA ASN A 116 -21.47 9.02 -5.10
C ASN A 116 -20.79 7.96 -5.98
N ALA A 117 -19.78 7.25 -5.46
CA ALA A 117 -19.10 6.18 -6.17
C ALA A 117 -20.05 5.00 -6.46
N ALA A 118 -20.84 4.57 -5.47
CA ALA A 118 -21.83 3.50 -5.66
C ALA A 118 -22.86 3.88 -6.74
N LYS A 119 -23.39 5.10 -6.70
CA LYS A 119 -24.36 5.62 -7.67
C LYS A 119 -23.80 5.64 -9.09
N ALA A 120 -22.52 6.01 -9.25
CA ALA A 120 -21.85 6.04 -10.55
C ALA A 120 -21.80 4.66 -11.24
N TYR A 121 -21.83 3.57 -10.46
CA TYR A 121 -21.89 2.20 -10.96
C TYR A 121 -23.29 1.57 -10.86
N GLY A 122 -24.34 2.36 -10.59
CA GLY A 122 -25.73 1.88 -10.52
C GLY A 122 -26.12 1.20 -9.19
N PHE A 123 -25.32 1.34 -8.14
CA PHE A 123 -25.62 0.81 -6.81
C PHE A 123 -26.20 1.90 -5.89
N THR A 124 -27.02 1.49 -4.92
CA THR A 124 -27.59 2.40 -3.91
C THR A 124 -27.19 1.94 -2.52
N ILE A 125 -26.61 2.84 -1.73
CA ILE A 125 -26.28 2.56 -0.32
C ILE A 125 -27.56 2.63 0.53
N PRO A 126 -27.84 1.61 1.37
CA PRO A 126 -28.98 1.60 2.26
C PRO A 126 -29.01 2.82 3.18
N ARG A 127 -30.21 3.39 3.36
CA ARG A 127 -30.42 4.61 4.14
C ARG A 127 -29.89 4.54 5.58
N HIS A 128 -30.05 3.39 6.25
CA HIS A 128 -29.57 3.24 7.63
C HIS A 128 -28.04 3.40 7.75
N ILE A 129 -27.27 2.92 6.76
CA ILE A 129 -25.81 3.12 6.73
C ILE A 129 -25.49 4.60 6.52
N VAL A 130 -26.21 5.25 5.60
CA VAL A 130 -26.04 6.69 5.33
C VAL A 130 -26.30 7.50 6.60
N ASP A 131 -27.42 7.22 7.27
CA ASP A 131 -27.84 7.91 8.49
C ASP A 131 -26.82 7.69 9.63
N THR A 132 -26.30 6.48 9.83
CA THR A 132 -25.24 6.20 10.83
C THR A 132 -23.99 7.03 10.58
N TYR A 133 -23.46 7.03 9.35
CA TYR A 133 -22.21 7.77 9.04
C TYR A 133 -22.41 9.25 8.73
N THR A 134 -23.64 9.76 8.84
CA THR A 134 -23.94 11.20 8.75
C THR A 134 -24.28 11.79 10.12
N ARG A 135 -24.90 11.00 11.02
CA ARG A 135 -25.45 11.51 12.29
C ARG A 135 -24.77 10.95 13.54
N GLU A 136 -24.22 9.74 13.46
CA GLU A 136 -23.73 9.00 14.63
C GLU A 136 -22.21 8.83 14.62
N CYS A 137 -21.61 8.70 13.43
CA CYS A 137 -20.18 8.50 13.24
C CYS A 137 -19.60 9.60 12.35
N THR A 138 -18.72 10.42 12.92
CA THR A 138 -17.95 11.40 12.14
C THR A 138 -16.96 10.68 11.23
N THR A 139 -17.02 10.98 9.93
CA THR A 139 -16.08 10.46 8.94
C THR A 139 -14.85 11.37 8.82
N HIS A 140 -13.75 10.83 8.30
CA HIS A 140 -12.55 11.60 7.94
C HIS A 140 -12.89 12.78 7.04
N ASN A 141 -13.66 12.55 5.96
CA ASN A 141 -14.08 13.59 5.04
C ASN A 141 -14.85 14.72 5.74
N ASP A 142 -15.87 14.40 6.53
CA ASP A 142 -16.67 15.42 7.23
C ASP A 142 -15.82 16.23 8.20
N ALA A 143 -14.93 15.55 8.93
CA ALA A 143 -14.02 16.19 9.88
C ALA A 143 -13.07 17.17 9.17
N VAL A 144 -12.47 16.77 8.05
CA VAL A 144 -11.60 17.65 7.25
C VAL A 144 -12.36 18.88 6.73
N PHE A 145 -13.52 18.68 6.11
CA PHE A 145 -14.29 19.78 5.52
C PHE A 145 -14.90 20.74 6.56
N SER A 146 -15.08 20.27 7.80
CA SER A 146 -15.47 21.10 8.94
C SER A 146 -14.33 22.03 9.41
N ALA A 147 -13.07 21.62 9.25
CA ALA A 147 -11.89 22.37 9.67
C ALA A 147 -11.25 23.20 8.53
N TYR A 148 -11.54 22.88 7.26
CA TYR A 148 -11.03 23.65 6.13
C TYR A 148 -11.50 25.11 6.12
N THR A 149 -10.54 26.00 5.92
CA THR A 149 -10.76 27.42 5.64
C THR A 149 -11.36 27.65 4.24
N PRO A 150 -12.00 28.80 4.00
CA PRO A 150 -12.48 29.17 2.66
C PRO A 150 -11.37 29.14 1.60
N LEU A 151 -10.15 29.56 1.95
CA LEU A 151 -9.02 29.54 1.03
C LEU A 151 -8.63 28.10 0.65
N GLN A 152 -8.53 27.18 1.61
CA GLN A 152 -8.20 25.77 1.32
C GLN A 152 -9.24 25.14 0.39
N LYS A 153 -10.54 25.41 0.62
CA LYS A 153 -11.63 24.98 -0.27
C LYS A 153 -11.48 25.56 -1.67
N LEU A 154 -11.12 26.84 -1.78
CA LEU A 154 -10.84 27.52 -3.05
C LEU A 154 -9.68 26.85 -3.80
N LEU A 155 -8.50 26.71 -3.17
CA LEU A 155 -7.31 26.11 -3.81
C LEU A 155 -7.59 24.71 -4.35
N ARG A 156 -8.37 23.93 -3.60
CA ARG A 156 -8.81 22.60 -3.99
C ARG A 156 -9.78 22.65 -5.19
N SER A 157 -10.83 23.46 -5.10
CA SER A 157 -11.84 23.59 -6.17
C SER A 157 -11.28 24.10 -7.49
N LYS A 158 -10.16 24.84 -7.42
CA LYS A 158 -9.45 25.40 -8.58
C LYS A 158 -8.25 24.59 -9.02
N HIS A 159 -8.07 23.38 -8.47
CA HIS A 159 -7.01 22.45 -8.83
C HIS A 159 -5.59 23.03 -8.72
N ILE A 160 -5.38 23.99 -7.81
CA ILE A 160 -4.04 24.52 -7.46
C ILE A 160 -3.33 23.50 -6.57
N ILE A 161 -4.05 22.93 -5.61
CA ILE A 161 -3.68 21.70 -4.91
C ILE A 161 -4.78 20.68 -5.20
N THR A 162 -4.39 19.49 -5.65
CA THR A 162 -5.37 18.55 -6.24
C THR A 162 -5.06 17.11 -5.90
N GLY A 163 -6.11 16.29 -5.88
CA GLY A 163 -6.03 14.88 -5.54
C GLY A 163 -5.68 14.63 -4.08
N LEU A 164 -6.00 15.55 -3.17
CA LEU A 164 -5.67 15.44 -1.74
C LEU A 164 -6.37 14.22 -1.10
N PRO A 165 -5.79 13.59 -0.04
CA PRO A 165 -6.43 12.49 0.67
C PRO A 165 -7.50 12.98 1.67
N ASP A 166 -8.33 13.93 1.25
CA ASP A 166 -9.55 14.34 1.96
C ASP A 166 -10.77 13.52 1.52
N ASN A 167 -10.62 12.72 0.45
CA ASN A 167 -11.70 12.00 -0.20
C ASN A 167 -11.45 10.47 -0.36
N TYR A 168 -10.44 9.94 0.31
CA TYR A 168 -10.09 8.52 0.34
C TYR A 168 -9.04 8.28 1.43
N GLY A 169 -8.80 7.03 1.83
CA GLY A 169 -7.74 6.71 2.79
C GLY A 169 -6.36 7.20 2.32
N ARG A 170 -5.55 7.79 3.20
CA ARG A 170 -4.26 8.39 2.81
C ARG A 170 -3.24 7.40 2.22
N GLY A 171 -3.29 6.13 2.62
CA GLY A 171 -2.30 5.12 2.22
C GLY A 171 -0.89 5.50 2.65
N ARG A 172 0.13 5.13 1.85
CA ARG A 172 1.56 5.42 2.13
C ARG A 172 2.05 4.89 3.49
N ILE A 173 1.46 3.78 3.92
CA ILE A 173 1.83 3.03 5.11
C ILE A 173 2.11 1.60 4.67
N ILE A 174 3.29 1.08 5.00
CA ILE A 174 3.61 -0.34 4.80
C ILE A 174 3.74 -0.98 6.18
N GLY A 175 2.74 -1.76 6.56
CA GLY A 175 2.88 -2.67 7.69
C GLY A 175 3.98 -3.69 7.40
N ASP A 176 4.78 -4.04 8.40
CA ASP A 176 5.75 -5.13 8.27
C ASP A 176 5.03 -6.48 8.38
N TYR A 177 4.37 -6.88 7.29
CA TYR A 177 3.52 -8.07 7.22
C TYR A 177 4.28 -9.38 7.48
N ARG A 178 5.62 -9.34 7.39
CA ARG A 178 6.53 -10.45 7.69
C ARG A 178 6.59 -10.79 9.18
N ARG A 179 6.16 -9.88 10.07
CA ARG A 179 6.15 -10.12 11.51
C ARG A 179 5.20 -11.24 11.90
N VAL A 180 4.05 -11.34 11.24
CA VAL A 180 3.04 -12.36 11.54
C VAL A 180 3.54 -13.79 11.27
N PRO A 181 4.10 -14.13 10.09
CA PRO A 181 4.70 -15.43 9.87
C PRO A 181 5.90 -15.70 10.79
N LEU A 182 6.72 -14.68 11.11
CA LEU A 182 7.91 -14.89 11.94
C LEU A 182 7.60 -15.09 13.43
N TYR A 183 6.57 -14.45 13.95
CA TYR A 183 6.31 -14.37 15.40
C TYR A 183 4.93 -14.88 15.85
N GLY A 184 3.94 -14.94 14.95
CA GLY A 184 2.55 -15.16 15.31
C GLY A 184 1.92 -13.95 16.01
N THR A 185 0.60 -13.81 15.95
CA THR A 185 -0.08 -12.65 16.55
C THR A 185 0.02 -12.62 18.08
N LYS A 186 0.13 -13.78 18.74
CA LYS A 186 0.22 -13.86 20.21
C LYS A 186 1.45 -13.12 20.73
N LYS A 187 2.64 -13.41 20.21
CA LYS A 187 3.89 -12.75 20.61
C LYS A 187 3.85 -11.24 20.31
N LEU A 188 3.29 -10.86 19.16
CA LEU A 188 3.14 -9.45 18.78
C LEU A 188 2.21 -8.69 19.73
N ILE A 189 1.11 -9.31 20.16
CA ILE A 189 0.20 -8.73 21.17
C ILE A 189 0.92 -8.60 22.52
N GLU A 190 1.61 -9.64 22.97
CA GLU A 190 2.38 -9.61 24.24
C GLU A 190 3.44 -8.51 24.26
N GLU A 191 4.09 -8.23 23.13
CA GLU A 191 5.02 -7.10 23.02
C GLU A 191 4.32 -5.74 23.13
N ARG A 192 3.17 -5.55 22.47
CA ARG A 192 2.41 -4.29 22.54
C ARG A 192 1.82 -4.04 23.93
N VAL A 193 1.34 -5.09 24.60
CA VAL A 193 0.88 -5.01 26.00
C VAL A 193 2.03 -4.60 26.90
N ARG A 194 3.20 -5.26 26.78
CA ARG A 194 4.39 -4.89 27.56
C ARG A 194 4.82 -3.44 27.34
N TYR A 195 4.73 -2.93 26.11
CA TYR A 195 5.02 -1.53 25.84
C TYR A 195 4.12 -0.61 26.68
N LEU A 196 2.79 -0.83 26.65
CA LEU A 196 1.81 -0.04 27.41
C LEU A 196 2.01 -0.11 28.93
N GLU A 197 2.47 -1.25 29.44
CA GLU A 197 2.75 -1.48 30.87
C GLU A 197 4.09 -0.87 31.31
N SER A 198 5.09 -0.85 30.44
CA SER A 198 6.42 -0.29 30.73
C SER A 198 6.51 1.22 30.54
N ASP A 199 5.58 1.79 29.79
CA ASP A 199 5.52 3.21 29.50
C ASP A 199 5.18 4.01 30.78
N SER A 200 6.14 4.83 31.19
CA SER A 200 6.08 5.69 32.38
C SER A 200 6.04 7.17 32.02
N ALA A 201 5.72 7.49 30.76
CA ALA A 201 5.60 8.87 30.30
C ALA A 201 4.53 9.65 31.09
N THR A 202 4.77 10.95 31.25
CA THR A 202 3.73 11.89 31.68
C THR A 202 2.58 11.85 30.68
N LEU A 203 1.33 11.75 31.16
CA LEU A 203 0.15 11.63 30.31
C LEU A 203 -0.30 13.00 29.77
N ASP A 204 0.42 13.52 28.77
CA ASP A 204 -0.02 14.61 27.90
C ASP A 204 -0.85 14.09 26.71
N ASP A 205 -1.30 15.00 25.84
CA ASP A 205 -2.17 14.66 24.69
C ASP A 205 -1.51 13.64 23.75
N ASP A 206 -0.22 13.80 23.46
CA ASP A 206 0.54 12.91 22.58
C ASP A 206 0.70 11.52 23.19
N ALA A 207 1.04 11.44 24.49
CA ALA A 207 1.15 10.17 25.21
C ALA A 207 -0.21 9.45 25.28
N ILE A 208 -1.30 10.16 25.56
CA ILE A 208 -2.66 9.59 25.59
C ILE A 208 -3.06 9.07 24.21
N GLN A 209 -2.78 9.83 23.15
CA GLN A 209 -3.05 9.40 21.78
C GLN A 209 -2.27 8.13 21.43
N LEU A 210 -0.96 8.10 21.68
CA LEU A 210 -0.12 6.94 21.38
C LEU A 210 -0.61 5.69 22.13
N ARG A 211 -0.98 5.81 23.40
CA ARG A 211 -1.51 4.70 24.19
C ARG A 211 -2.82 4.15 23.60
N ARG A 212 -3.73 5.03 23.17
CA ARG A 212 -4.96 4.64 22.47
C ARG A 212 -4.64 3.92 21.15
N GLU A 213 -3.71 4.44 20.35
CA GLU A 213 -3.33 3.84 19.07
C GLU A 213 -2.72 2.44 19.26
N ILE A 214 -1.88 2.24 20.28
CA ILE A 214 -1.32 0.92 20.60
C ILE A 214 -2.41 -0.05 21.07
N PHE A 215 -3.40 0.42 21.84
CA PHE A 215 -4.57 -0.39 22.17
C PHE A 215 -5.33 -0.84 20.91
N LEU A 216 -5.54 0.06 19.95
CA LEU A 216 -6.17 -0.27 18.66
C LEU A 216 -5.33 -1.27 17.85
N GLN A 217 -4.00 -1.15 17.85
CA GLN A 217 -3.10 -2.13 17.24
C GLN A 217 -3.26 -3.53 17.87
N ILE A 218 -3.40 -3.61 19.19
CA ILE A 218 -3.64 -4.88 19.89
C ILE A 218 -4.98 -5.50 19.46
N GLN A 219 -6.04 -4.70 19.34
CA GLN A 219 -7.33 -5.19 18.87
C GLN A 219 -7.26 -5.65 17.41
N ALA A 220 -6.60 -4.88 16.54
CA ALA A 220 -6.42 -5.26 15.14
C ALA A 220 -5.66 -6.59 14.99
N LEU A 221 -4.66 -6.87 15.84
CA LEU A 221 -3.96 -8.17 15.85
C LEU A 221 -4.88 -9.33 16.29
N ARG A 222 -5.80 -9.09 17.23
CA ARG A 222 -6.81 -10.09 17.65
C ARG A 222 -7.86 -10.33 16.57
N ASP A 223 -8.31 -9.27 15.91
CA ASP A 223 -9.24 -9.35 14.79
C ASP A 223 -8.60 -10.07 13.61
N MET A 224 -7.32 -9.81 13.32
CA MET A 224 -6.57 -10.53 12.29
C MET A 224 -6.50 -12.04 12.59
N ALA A 225 -6.25 -12.41 13.86
CA ALA A 225 -6.24 -13.82 14.27
C ALA A 225 -7.62 -14.47 14.11
N THR A 226 -8.69 -13.75 14.47
CA THR A 226 -10.07 -14.21 14.32
C THR A 226 -10.47 -14.33 12.85
N MET A 227 -10.06 -13.39 12.00
CA MET A 227 -10.24 -13.44 10.55
C MET A 227 -9.59 -14.69 9.97
N ALA A 228 -8.31 -14.95 10.28
CA ALA A 228 -7.62 -16.14 9.80
C ALA A 228 -8.26 -17.44 10.31
N LYS A 229 -8.74 -17.45 11.57
CA LYS A 229 -9.47 -18.59 12.14
C LYS A 229 -10.76 -18.91 11.37
N ASN A 230 -11.47 -17.89 10.88
CA ASN A 230 -12.65 -18.11 10.03
C ASN A 230 -12.30 -18.81 8.71
N TYR A 231 -11.06 -18.64 8.21
CA TYR A 231 -10.52 -19.38 7.07
C TYR A 231 -9.96 -20.77 7.44
N GLY A 232 -9.94 -21.14 8.73
CA GLY A 232 -9.43 -22.42 9.23
C GLY A 232 -7.96 -22.39 9.65
N TYR A 233 -7.36 -21.21 9.86
CA TYR A 233 -5.94 -21.06 10.20
C TYR A 233 -5.74 -20.45 11.59
N ASP A 234 -4.81 -21.00 12.36
CA ASP A 234 -4.37 -20.41 13.63
C ASP A 234 -3.05 -19.67 13.45
N ILE A 235 -3.13 -18.35 13.28
CA ILE A 235 -1.97 -17.47 13.14
C ILE A 235 -1.47 -16.91 14.48
N SER A 236 -1.98 -17.42 15.62
CA SER A 236 -1.48 -17.02 16.94
C SER A 236 -0.03 -17.45 17.16
N VAL A 237 0.41 -18.48 16.43
CA VAL A 237 1.77 -19.02 16.45
C VAL A 237 2.53 -18.67 15.16
N PRO A 238 3.88 -18.64 15.19
CA PRO A 238 4.70 -18.48 13.98
C PRO A 238 4.39 -19.54 12.93
N ALA A 239 4.60 -19.19 11.65
CA ALA A 239 4.48 -20.10 10.52
C ALA A 239 5.54 -21.21 10.59
N LYS A 240 5.12 -22.46 10.40
CA LYS A 240 6.00 -23.62 10.49
C LYS A 240 6.71 -23.97 9.18
N ASP A 241 6.13 -23.61 8.04
CA ASP A 241 6.57 -23.99 6.70
C ASP A 241 6.32 -22.88 5.67
N SER A 242 6.75 -23.12 4.43
CA SER A 242 6.67 -22.22 3.29
C SER A 242 5.24 -21.78 2.97
N LYS A 243 4.28 -22.70 3.04
CA LYS A 243 2.87 -22.40 2.77
C LYS A 243 2.31 -21.50 3.87
N GLU A 244 2.57 -21.83 5.14
CA GLU A 244 2.15 -21.00 6.27
C GLU A 244 2.82 -19.62 6.24
N ALA A 245 4.11 -19.53 5.87
CA ALA A 245 4.81 -18.25 5.82
C ALA A 245 4.14 -17.27 4.85
N VAL A 246 3.78 -17.75 3.66
CA VAL A 246 3.05 -16.96 2.66
C VAL A 246 1.62 -16.67 3.11
N GLN A 247 0.91 -17.66 3.65
CA GLN A 247 -0.47 -17.49 4.07
C GLN A 247 -0.62 -16.50 5.25
N TRP A 248 0.32 -16.49 6.20
CA TRP A 248 0.29 -15.63 7.39
C TRP A 248 0.63 -14.20 6.99
N LEU A 249 1.63 -14.04 6.11
CA LEU A 249 1.96 -12.77 5.49
C LEU A 249 0.75 -12.21 4.74
N TYR A 250 0.09 -13.04 3.94
CA TYR A 250 -1.10 -12.62 3.20
C TYR A 250 -2.25 -12.26 4.14
N PHE A 251 -2.50 -13.00 5.23
CA PHE A 251 -3.54 -12.60 6.19
C PHE A 251 -3.25 -11.26 6.86
N ALA A 252 -1.98 -10.97 7.15
CA ALA A 252 -1.59 -9.67 7.68
C ALA A 252 -1.89 -8.54 6.68
N TYR A 253 -1.55 -8.74 5.41
CA TYR A 253 -1.86 -7.80 4.33
C TYR A 253 -3.38 -7.70 4.07
N LEU A 254 -4.09 -8.82 4.08
CA LEU A 254 -5.54 -8.90 3.86
C LEU A 254 -6.31 -8.11 4.91
N ALA A 255 -5.90 -8.18 6.18
CA ALA A 255 -6.50 -7.36 7.23
C ALA A 255 -6.37 -5.86 6.91
N ALA A 256 -5.20 -5.42 6.43
CA ALA A 256 -4.98 -4.03 6.03
C ALA A 256 -5.90 -3.61 4.87
N VAL A 257 -5.97 -4.39 3.79
CA VAL A 257 -6.82 -4.03 2.62
C VAL A 257 -8.33 -4.28 2.85
N LYS A 258 -8.72 -4.97 3.91
CA LYS A 258 -10.11 -5.05 4.40
C LYS A 258 -10.50 -3.82 5.21
N GLU A 259 -9.65 -3.33 6.10
CA GLU A 259 -9.97 -2.17 6.95
C GLU A 259 -9.79 -0.85 6.16
N GLN A 260 -8.70 -0.71 5.42
CA GLN A 260 -8.26 0.56 4.83
C GLN A 260 -8.33 0.54 3.31
N ASP A 261 -8.70 1.67 2.68
CA ASP A 261 -8.68 1.90 1.23
C ASP A 261 -7.73 3.04 0.86
N GLY A 262 -6.51 2.98 1.41
CA GLY A 262 -5.42 3.85 1.01
C GLY A 262 -5.28 3.96 -0.50
N ALA A 263 -4.86 5.12 -1.03
CA ALA A 263 -4.50 5.21 -2.45
C ALA A 263 -3.48 4.11 -2.79
N ALA A 264 -2.37 4.07 -2.06
CA ALA A 264 -1.37 3.01 -2.16
C ALA A 264 -1.35 2.11 -0.93
N MET A 265 -1.60 0.83 -1.14
CA MET A 265 -1.58 -0.24 -0.13
C MET A 265 -0.42 -1.19 -0.42
N SER A 266 0.80 -0.67 -0.34
CA SER A 266 2.01 -1.40 -0.75
C SER A 266 2.35 -2.56 0.19
N LEU A 267 2.98 -3.60 -0.36
CA LEU A 267 3.32 -4.84 0.34
C LEU A 267 4.70 -4.78 1.01
N GLY A 268 5.61 -3.98 0.46
CA GLY A 268 6.95 -3.79 1.01
C GLY A 268 7.99 -4.74 0.40
N ARG A 269 8.87 -5.31 1.24
CA ARG A 269 9.99 -6.16 0.81
C ARG A 269 9.93 -7.53 1.45
N ILE A 270 9.56 -8.55 0.69
CA ILE A 270 9.27 -9.88 1.25
C ILE A 270 10.00 -11.03 0.55
N ASP A 271 10.72 -10.78 -0.54
CA ASP A 271 11.35 -11.84 -1.35
C ASP A 271 12.42 -12.61 -0.58
N ALA A 272 13.44 -11.93 -0.05
CA ALA A 272 14.48 -12.56 0.75
C ALA A 272 13.94 -13.18 2.06
N PHE A 273 12.88 -12.60 2.62
CA PHE A 273 12.20 -13.15 3.81
C PHE A 273 11.54 -14.49 3.52
N LEU A 274 10.73 -14.57 2.46
CA LEU A 274 10.05 -15.81 2.08
C LEU A 274 11.04 -16.86 1.60
N ASP A 275 12.12 -16.46 0.91
CA ASP A 275 13.14 -17.39 0.44
C ASP A 275 13.83 -18.14 1.59
N CYS A 276 13.95 -17.53 2.78
CA CYS A 276 14.47 -18.22 3.95
C CYS A 276 13.64 -19.48 4.27
N TYR A 277 12.31 -19.40 4.19
CA TYR A 277 11.42 -20.55 4.40
C TYR A 277 11.48 -21.53 3.23
N PHE A 278 11.46 -21.02 2.00
CA PHE A 278 11.43 -21.86 0.80
C PHE A 278 12.71 -22.68 0.65
N GLU A 279 13.88 -22.05 0.76
CA GLU A 279 15.15 -22.74 0.63
C GLU A 279 15.35 -23.78 1.74
N ARG A 280 14.88 -23.49 2.96
CA ARG A 280 14.89 -24.45 4.07
C ARG A 280 14.03 -25.67 3.75
N ASP A 281 12.81 -25.46 3.29
CA ASP A 281 11.85 -26.55 3.10
C ASP A 281 12.16 -27.38 1.85
N VAL A 282 12.66 -26.76 0.78
CA VAL A 282 13.16 -27.46 -0.40
C VAL A 282 14.37 -28.34 -0.04
N LYS A 283 15.32 -27.85 0.77
CA LYS A 283 16.46 -28.66 1.26
C LYS A 283 16.03 -29.86 2.10
N LYS A 284 14.91 -29.75 2.79
CA LYS A 284 14.32 -30.85 3.58
C LYS A 284 13.45 -31.80 2.75
N GLY A 285 13.24 -31.51 1.47
CA GLY A 285 12.35 -32.28 0.61
C GLY A 285 10.87 -32.15 0.97
N LEU A 286 10.48 -31.08 1.69
CA LEU A 286 9.06 -30.84 2.05
C LEU A 286 8.26 -30.25 0.89
N TYR A 287 8.92 -29.46 0.05
CA TYR A 287 8.35 -28.90 -1.18
C TYR A 287 9.35 -29.03 -2.32
N SER A 288 8.84 -29.29 -3.51
CA SER A 288 9.55 -29.13 -4.77
C SER A 288 9.57 -27.67 -5.22
N GLU A 289 10.45 -27.34 -6.16
CA GLU A 289 10.46 -26.01 -6.79
C GLU A 289 9.12 -25.64 -7.45
N GLN A 290 8.45 -26.64 -8.06
CA GLN A 290 7.14 -26.45 -8.67
C GLN A 290 6.06 -26.10 -7.64
N GLU A 291 6.07 -26.75 -6.48
CA GLU A 291 5.12 -26.46 -5.39
C GLU A 291 5.37 -25.07 -4.77
N ILE A 292 6.63 -24.65 -4.65
CA ILE A 292 6.97 -23.28 -4.22
C ILE A 292 6.45 -22.24 -5.24
N GLN A 293 6.65 -22.49 -6.54
CA GLN A 293 6.10 -21.59 -7.57
C GLN A 293 4.56 -21.55 -7.53
N GLU A 294 3.89 -22.69 -7.29
CA GLU A 294 2.44 -22.73 -7.15
C GLU A 294 1.91 -21.91 -5.96
N ILE A 295 2.61 -21.96 -4.82
CA ILE A 295 2.30 -21.16 -3.63
C ILE A 295 2.40 -19.66 -3.96
N LEU A 296 3.50 -19.25 -4.62
CA LEU A 296 3.72 -17.87 -5.01
C LEU A 296 2.74 -17.38 -6.09
N ASP A 297 2.44 -18.21 -7.09
CA ASP A 297 1.46 -17.90 -8.11
C ASP A 297 0.09 -17.63 -7.46
N ASP A 298 -0.37 -18.51 -6.56
CA ASP A 298 -1.67 -18.32 -5.90
C ASP A 298 -1.69 -17.08 -4.99
N PHE A 299 -0.58 -16.81 -4.30
CA PHE A 299 -0.41 -15.56 -3.55
C PHE A 299 -0.50 -14.33 -4.46
N VAL A 300 0.20 -14.32 -5.60
CA VAL A 300 0.14 -13.20 -6.56
C VAL A 300 -1.25 -13.07 -7.20
N ILE A 301 -1.97 -14.18 -7.45
CA ILE A 301 -3.38 -14.12 -7.85
C ILE A 301 -4.19 -13.33 -6.82
N LYS A 302 -3.98 -13.57 -5.52
CA LYS A 302 -4.67 -12.81 -4.47
C LYS A 302 -4.32 -11.33 -4.46
N LEU A 303 -3.05 -10.97 -4.69
CA LEU A 303 -2.64 -9.57 -4.82
C LEU A 303 -3.28 -8.88 -6.03
N ARG A 304 -3.40 -9.59 -7.16
CA ARG A 304 -4.08 -9.11 -8.39
C ARG A 304 -5.59 -8.90 -8.23
N LEU A 305 -6.20 -9.46 -7.19
CA LEU A 305 -7.63 -9.36 -6.89
C LEU A 305 -7.98 -8.22 -5.93
N VAL A 306 -7.00 -7.48 -5.40
CA VAL A 306 -7.27 -6.35 -4.49
C VAL A 306 -7.98 -5.23 -5.26
N ARG A 307 -9.11 -4.76 -4.72
CA ARG A 307 -9.94 -3.69 -5.30
C ARG A 307 -10.45 -2.75 -4.21
N HIS A 308 -10.69 -1.49 -4.58
CA HIS A 308 -11.32 -0.48 -3.72
C HIS A 308 -12.44 0.23 -4.48
N LEU A 309 -13.56 0.53 -3.83
CA LEU A 309 -14.59 1.35 -4.47
C LEU A 309 -14.05 2.78 -4.66
N ARG A 310 -14.02 3.25 -5.91
CA ARG A 310 -13.56 4.59 -6.27
C ARG A 310 -14.60 5.25 -7.17
N HIS A 311 -14.67 6.58 -7.18
CA HIS A 311 -15.48 7.29 -8.17
C HIS A 311 -14.79 7.20 -9.55
N PRO A 312 -15.50 7.18 -10.69
CA PRO A 312 -14.87 7.13 -12.02
C PRO A 312 -13.84 8.25 -12.29
N GLU A 313 -13.99 9.41 -11.67
CA GLU A 313 -12.99 10.49 -11.76
C GLU A 313 -11.62 10.12 -11.15
N TYR A 314 -11.61 9.22 -10.16
CA TYR A 314 -10.36 8.68 -9.61
C TYR A 314 -9.60 7.90 -10.67
N GLU A 315 -10.29 7.16 -11.54
CA GLU A 315 -9.69 6.43 -12.66
C GLU A 315 -9.08 7.40 -13.69
N ALA A 316 -9.67 8.57 -13.89
CA ALA A 316 -9.10 9.61 -14.76
C ALA A 316 -7.81 10.21 -14.18
N LEU A 317 -7.68 10.29 -12.85
CA LEU A 317 -6.47 10.77 -12.18
C LEU A 317 -5.41 9.66 -12.03
N PHE A 318 -5.86 8.43 -11.85
CA PHE A 318 -5.07 7.23 -11.56
C PHE A 318 -5.60 6.07 -12.42
N ALA A 319 -5.12 6.03 -13.66
CA ALA A 319 -5.59 5.08 -14.66
C ALA A 319 -5.33 3.62 -14.26
N GLY A 320 -6.27 2.73 -14.59
CA GLY A 320 -6.13 1.28 -14.46
C GLY A 320 -6.54 0.70 -13.10
N ASP A 321 -7.39 1.41 -12.35
CA ASP A 321 -7.86 1.00 -11.01
C ASP A 321 -6.71 0.57 -10.06
N PRO A 322 -5.65 1.39 -9.94
CA PRO A 322 -4.44 0.98 -9.24
C PRO A 322 -4.67 0.89 -7.73
N THR A 323 -4.00 -0.07 -7.10
CA THR A 323 -3.95 -0.23 -5.64
C THR A 323 -2.54 -0.08 -5.10
N TRP A 324 -1.56 -0.01 -6.01
CA TRP A 324 -0.12 0.03 -5.77
C TRP A 324 0.28 -0.97 -4.70
N VAL A 325 0.04 -2.26 -4.98
CA VAL A 325 0.56 -3.38 -4.20
C VAL A 325 2.05 -3.52 -4.51
N THR A 326 2.81 -2.48 -4.17
CA THR A 326 4.21 -2.37 -4.51
C THR A 326 5.01 -3.36 -3.69
N LEU A 327 5.75 -4.20 -4.42
CA LEU A 327 6.63 -5.22 -3.90
C LEU A 327 8.03 -4.97 -4.45
N VAL A 328 8.98 -4.69 -3.55
CA VAL A 328 10.37 -4.50 -3.95
C VAL A 328 11.13 -5.84 -3.96
N LEU A 329 12.00 -6.02 -4.95
CA LEU A 329 12.75 -7.25 -5.21
C LEU A 329 14.25 -6.98 -5.29
N GLY A 330 15.05 -7.93 -4.80
CA GLY A 330 16.50 -7.92 -4.94
C GLY A 330 17.17 -6.87 -4.06
N GLY A 331 17.98 -6.00 -4.66
CA GLY A 331 18.80 -5.02 -3.94
C GLY A 331 20.05 -5.63 -3.29
N GLY A 332 20.76 -4.81 -2.52
CA GLY A 332 21.93 -5.17 -1.73
C GLY A 332 21.74 -4.98 -0.23
N THR A 333 22.74 -5.43 0.52
CA THR A 333 22.98 -5.09 1.92
C THR A 333 23.90 -3.88 2.02
N LEU A 334 23.94 -3.24 3.19
CA LEU A 334 24.91 -2.18 3.52
C LEU A 334 26.38 -2.67 3.46
N ARG A 335 26.60 -3.99 3.45
CA ARG A 335 27.91 -4.64 3.33
C ARG A 335 28.24 -5.07 1.90
N ASN A 336 27.60 -4.50 0.89
CA ASN A 336 27.81 -4.77 -0.53
C ASN A 336 27.54 -6.24 -0.96
N LYS A 337 26.81 -7.01 -0.17
CA LYS A 337 26.32 -8.35 -0.56
C LYS A 337 24.94 -8.22 -1.22
N SER A 338 24.69 -8.92 -2.31
CA SER A 338 23.35 -8.93 -2.93
C SER A 338 22.31 -9.65 -2.06
N LEU A 339 21.10 -9.12 -2.02
CA LEU A 339 19.90 -9.74 -1.44
C LEU A 339 18.99 -10.38 -2.50
N VAL A 340 19.49 -10.56 -3.72
CA VAL A 340 18.79 -11.35 -4.74
C VAL A 340 18.75 -12.81 -4.29
N THR A 341 17.56 -13.41 -4.37
CA THR A 341 17.28 -14.78 -3.99
C THR A 341 16.57 -15.52 -5.13
N LYS A 342 16.37 -16.84 -5.00
CA LYS A 342 15.53 -17.58 -5.95
C LYS A 342 14.12 -17.00 -5.99
N THR A 343 13.58 -16.62 -4.83
CA THR A 343 12.26 -15.98 -4.74
C THR A 343 12.17 -14.66 -5.51
N SER A 344 13.26 -13.89 -5.63
CA SER A 344 13.28 -12.69 -6.49
C SER A 344 12.96 -13.06 -7.95
N PHE A 345 13.54 -14.14 -8.47
CA PHE A 345 13.22 -14.69 -9.81
C PHE A 345 11.79 -15.23 -9.88
N ARG A 346 11.34 -15.99 -8.86
CA ARG A 346 9.97 -16.55 -8.84
C ARG A 346 8.88 -15.47 -8.88
N PHE A 347 9.08 -14.33 -8.22
CA PHE A 347 8.15 -13.20 -8.30
C PHE A 347 8.07 -12.61 -9.70
N LEU A 348 9.21 -12.35 -10.35
CA LEU A 348 9.20 -11.91 -11.75
C LEU A 348 8.61 -12.97 -12.69
N HIS A 349 8.86 -14.26 -12.39
CA HIS A 349 8.32 -15.36 -13.16
C HIS A 349 6.79 -15.41 -13.16
N THR A 350 6.12 -14.78 -12.18
CA THR A 350 4.65 -14.66 -12.19
C THR A 350 4.11 -13.89 -13.39
N LEU A 351 4.93 -13.03 -14.01
CA LEU A 351 4.59 -12.36 -15.27
C LEU A 351 4.64 -13.33 -16.47
N THR A 352 5.26 -14.49 -16.33
CA THR A 352 5.28 -15.58 -17.29
C THR A 352 4.21 -16.63 -16.97
N THR A 353 4.06 -17.04 -15.71
CA THR A 353 3.10 -18.09 -15.30
C THR A 353 1.65 -17.60 -15.35
N LEU A 354 1.40 -16.35 -14.94
CA LEU A 354 0.08 -15.71 -14.90
C LEU A 354 -0.09 -14.63 -15.97
N GLY A 355 0.94 -14.38 -16.78
CA GLY A 355 0.96 -13.31 -17.77
C GLY A 355 1.21 -11.91 -17.17
N PRO A 356 1.47 -10.92 -18.04
CA PRO A 356 1.72 -9.53 -17.64
C PRO A 356 0.56 -8.93 -16.85
N ALA A 357 0.87 -8.15 -15.81
CA ALA A 357 -0.12 -7.45 -15.03
C ALA A 357 0.49 -6.20 -14.37
N PRO A 358 -0.30 -5.13 -14.15
CA PRO A 358 0.16 -3.94 -13.43
C PRO A 358 0.33 -4.18 -11.93
N GLU A 359 -0.37 -5.19 -11.37
CA GLU A 359 -0.31 -5.56 -9.96
C GLU A 359 0.17 -7.01 -9.79
N PRO A 360 0.87 -7.35 -8.69
CA PRO A 360 1.53 -6.39 -7.80
C PRO A 360 2.54 -5.53 -8.57
N ASN A 361 2.70 -4.27 -8.16
CA ASN A 361 3.68 -3.38 -8.77
C ASN A 361 5.12 -3.81 -8.42
N LEU A 362 5.70 -4.67 -9.28
CA LEU A 362 7.02 -5.27 -9.07
C LEU A 362 8.13 -4.25 -9.30
N THR A 363 8.90 -3.98 -8.25
CA THR A 363 9.95 -2.95 -8.22
C THR A 363 11.31 -3.55 -7.96
N VAL A 364 12.19 -3.53 -8.95
CA VAL A 364 13.55 -4.04 -8.80
C VAL A 364 14.42 -2.96 -8.16
N LEU A 365 14.99 -3.26 -6.99
CA LEU A 365 16.00 -2.41 -6.36
C LEU A 365 17.33 -2.59 -7.11
N TRP A 366 17.63 -1.65 -7.99
CA TRP A 366 18.73 -1.72 -8.94
C TRP A 366 20.04 -1.19 -8.36
N GLY A 367 21.10 -2.01 -8.42
CA GLY A 367 22.39 -1.68 -7.84
C GLY A 367 23.59 -2.33 -8.53
N LYS A 368 24.79 -1.93 -8.10
CA LYS A 368 26.06 -2.45 -8.65
C LYS A 368 26.35 -3.88 -8.21
N THR A 369 25.91 -4.26 -7.02
CA THR A 369 26.19 -5.55 -6.37
C THR A 369 25.31 -6.70 -6.86
N LEU A 370 24.34 -6.42 -7.73
CA LEU A 370 23.42 -7.44 -8.22
C LEU A 370 24.11 -8.42 -9.19
N PRO A 371 23.81 -9.74 -9.11
CA PRO A 371 24.31 -10.72 -10.06
C PRO A 371 23.96 -10.36 -11.51
N ALA A 372 24.87 -10.65 -12.45
CA ALA A 372 24.65 -10.38 -13.87
C ALA A 372 23.46 -11.18 -14.43
N THR A 373 23.28 -12.42 -13.96
CA THR A 373 22.14 -13.28 -14.30
C THR A 373 20.81 -12.64 -13.92
N TRP A 374 20.70 -12.10 -12.70
CA TRP A 374 19.53 -11.35 -12.26
C TRP A 374 19.25 -10.11 -13.10
N LYS A 375 20.29 -9.31 -13.40
CA LYS A 375 20.14 -8.13 -14.26
C LYS A 375 19.61 -8.51 -15.65
N ASN A 376 20.17 -9.56 -16.25
CA ASN A 376 19.74 -10.06 -17.55
C ASN A 376 18.29 -10.55 -17.52
N TYR A 377 17.90 -11.26 -16.45
CA TYR A 377 16.53 -11.73 -16.30
C TYR A 377 15.53 -10.59 -16.07
N CYS A 378 15.89 -9.57 -15.29
CA CYS A 378 15.06 -8.36 -15.17
C CYS A 378 14.85 -7.70 -16.54
N VAL A 379 15.93 -7.52 -17.31
CA VAL A 379 15.86 -6.94 -18.66
C VAL A 379 14.99 -7.78 -19.58
N SER A 380 15.12 -9.11 -19.56
CA SER A 380 14.28 -9.99 -20.39
C SER A 380 12.80 -9.89 -20.03
N GLN A 381 12.48 -9.83 -18.73
CA GLN A 381 11.10 -9.62 -18.25
C GLN A 381 10.57 -8.23 -18.61
N SER A 382 11.38 -7.17 -18.54
CA SER A 382 10.99 -5.84 -19.04
C SER A 382 10.64 -5.87 -20.53
N ILE A 383 11.48 -6.48 -21.36
CA ILE A 383 11.26 -6.59 -22.80
C ILE A 383 9.97 -7.37 -23.09
N ALA A 384 9.74 -8.48 -22.38
CA ALA A 384 8.60 -9.35 -22.63
C ALA A 384 7.26 -8.78 -22.13
N THR A 385 7.27 -7.96 -21.08
CA THR A 385 6.04 -7.67 -20.31
C THR A 385 5.77 -6.20 -20.09
N SER A 386 6.78 -5.34 -20.14
CA SER A 386 6.69 -3.91 -19.74
C SER A 386 6.03 -3.68 -18.37
N SER A 387 6.13 -4.67 -17.47
CA SER A 387 5.37 -4.71 -16.20
C SER A 387 6.23 -4.58 -14.93
N ILE A 388 7.49 -4.11 -15.06
CA ILE A 388 8.39 -3.93 -13.92
C ILE A 388 8.98 -2.52 -13.89
N GLN A 389 9.16 -1.99 -12.69
CA GLN A 389 9.83 -0.71 -12.46
C GLN A 389 11.19 -0.92 -11.75
N TYR A 390 12.04 0.09 -11.81
CA TYR A 390 13.40 0.05 -11.24
C TYR A 390 13.65 1.27 -10.37
N GLU A 391 14.24 1.04 -9.20
CA GLU A 391 14.61 2.10 -8.25
C GLU A 391 16.09 2.01 -7.90
N ASN A 392 16.75 3.15 -7.69
CA ASN A 392 18.19 3.20 -7.48
C ASN A 392 18.56 2.82 -6.03
N ASP A 393 18.89 1.55 -5.82
CA ASP A 393 19.18 0.99 -4.50
C ASP A 393 20.40 1.64 -3.83
N VAL A 394 21.42 1.97 -4.62
CA VAL A 394 22.66 2.61 -4.12
C VAL A 394 22.38 4.00 -3.54
N LEU A 395 21.39 4.71 -4.09
CA LEU A 395 20.97 6.01 -3.56
C LEU A 395 20.11 5.82 -2.30
N MET A 396 19.11 4.94 -2.37
CA MET A 396 18.09 4.80 -1.34
C MET A 396 18.64 4.20 -0.04
N GLN A 397 19.60 3.28 -0.11
CA GLN A 397 20.24 2.68 1.07
C GLN A 397 20.88 3.71 2.00
N LYS A 398 21.32 4.85 1.46
CA LYS A 398 21.94 5.93 2.26
C LYS A 398 20.94 6.58 3.22
N TYR A 399 19.65 6.51 2.91
CA TYR A 399 18.58 7.14 3.69
C TYR A 399 17.80 6.11 4.52
N PHE A 400 17.56 4.92 3.99
CA PHE A 400 16.61 3.96 4.59
C PHE A 400 17.25 2.64 5.05
N GLY A 401 18.57 2.47 4.87
CA GLY A 401 19.26 1.20 5.13
C GLY A 401 18.98 0.14 4.06
N ASP A 402 19.22 -1.13 4.39
CA ASP A 402 19.07 -2.27 3.48
C ASP A 402 17.80 -3.12 3.71
N ASP A 403 16.91 -2.71 4.61
CA ASP A 403 15.56 -3.29 4.78
C ASP A 403 14.47 -2.22 4.64
N TYR A 404 14.45 -1.59 3.46
CA TYR A 404 13.43 -0.62 3.07
C TYR A 404 12.55 -1.18 1.95
N GLY A 405 11.36 -0.59 1.80
CA GLY A 405 10.50 -0.79 0.64
C GLY A 405 10.09 0.52 0.01
N VAL A 406 9.30 0.43 -1.04
CA VAL A 406 8.77 1.58 -1.78
C VAL A 406 7.27 1.60 -1.62
N ALA A 407 6.74 2.71 -1.10
CA ALA A 407 5.30 2.94 -1.03
C ALA A 407 4.81 3.70 -2.26
N CYS A 408 3.69 3.24 -2.82
CA CYS A 408 3.15 3.73 -4.09
C CYS A 408 4.18 3.56 -5.20
N CYS A 409 4.59 4.65 -5.85
CA CYS A 409 5.50 4.58 -6.99
C CYS A 409 6.98 4.60 -6.58
N VAL A 410 7.40 5.61 -5.79
CA VAL A 410 8.83 6.00 -5.68
C VAL A 410 9.29 6.42 -4.27
N SER A 411 8.45 6.28 -3.23
CA SER A 411 8.82 6.77 -1.88
C SER A 411 9.35 5.66 -1.00
N GLY A 412 10.66 5.70 -0.74
CA GLY A 412 11.34 4.79 0.17
C GLY A 412 10.90 4.95 1.63
N MET A 413 10.82 3.83 2.34
CA MET A 413 10.57 3.78 3.78
C MET A 413 11.25 2.57 4.41
N SER A 414 11.87 2.75 5.58
CA SER A 414 12.35 1.61 6.36
C SER A 414 11.15 0.81 6.88
N ILE A 415 11.12 -0.49 6.59
CA ILE A 415 9.92 -1.32 6.78
C ILE A 415 9.56 -1.43 8.26
N GLY A 416 8.32 -1.05 8.59
CA GLY A 416 7.78 -1.11 9.96
C GLY A 416 8.46 -0.15 10.95
N LYS A 417 9.19 0.86 10.46
CA LYS A 417 9.86 1.91 11.25
C LYS A 417 9.45 3.30 10.81
N ASP A 418 9.20 3.50 9.52
CA ASP A 418 8.73 4.76 8.95
C ASP A 418 7.30 4.63 8.39
N MET A 419 6.64 5.78 8.28
CA MET A 419 5.46 5.98 7.43
C MET A 419 5.50 7.38 6.83
N GLN A 420 4.73 7.63 5.76
CA GLN A 420 4.59 8.99 5.23
C GLN A 420 3.15 9.48 5.29
N TYR A 421 3.00 10.74 5.68
CA TYR A 421 1.80 11.51 5.45
C TYR A 421 1.71 11.92 3.97
N PHE A 422 0.78 11.28 3.26
CA PHE A 422 0.62 11.46 1.83
C PHE A 422 0.09 12.84 1.47
N GLY A 423 0.83 13.60 0.67
CA GLY A 423 0.45 14.97 0.29
C GLY A 423 -0.40 15.11 -0.97
N ALA A 424 -0.41 14.12 -1.86
CA ALA A 424 -0.77 14.30 -3.27
C ALA A 424 0.13 15.31 -3.99
N ARG A 425 -0.41 16.33 -4.69
CA ARG A 425 0.39 17.26 -5.51
C ARG A 425 -0.18 18.69 -5.57
N ALA A 426 0.74 19.63 -5.79
CA ALA A 426 0.45 21.03 -6.14
C ALA A 426 0.78 21.29 -7.62
N ASN A 427 0.00 22.15 -8.27
CA ASN A 427 0.10 22.45 -9.70
C ASN A 427 0.97 23.70 -9.94
N LEU A 428 2.29 23.50 -10.05
CA LEU A 428 3.23 24.61 -10.23
C LEU A 428 3.04 25.35 -11.56
N ALA A 429 2.56 24.68 -12.61
CA ALA A 429 2.25 25.33 -13.88
C ALA A 429 1.09 26.33 -13.73
N LYS A 430 0.03 25.96 -13.00
CA LYS A 430 -1.07 26.90 -12.71
C LYS A 430 -0.59 28.04 -11.82
N VAL A 431 0.29 27.78 -10.86
CA VAL A 431 0.88 28.85 -10.02
C VAL A 431 1.72 29.84 -10.84
N LEU A 432 2.44 29.37 -11.86
CA LEU A 432 3.12 30.25 -12.81
C LEU A 432 2.12 31.13 -13.58
N LEU A 433 0.99 30.57 -14.04
CA LEU A 433 -0.05 31.36 -14.69
C LEU A 433 -0.68 32.38 -13.74
N LEU A 434 -0.91 32.02 -12.47
CA LEU A 434 -1.36 32.97 -11.45
C LEU A 434 -0.34 34.09 -11.23
N ALA A 435 0.97 33.80 -11.26
CA ALA A 435 2.01 34.81 -11.15
C ALA A 435 1.91 35.83 -12.30
N ILE A 436 1.72 35.35 -13.54
CA ILE A 436 1.63 36.19 -14.74
C ILE A 436 0.32 37.00 -14.75
N ASN A 437 -0.81 36.38 -14.39
CA ASN A 437 -2.15 36.96 -14.51
C ASN A 437 -2.58 37.80 -13.29
N GLY A 438 -1.65 38.17 -12.41
CA GLY A 438 -1.97 38.96 -11.23
C GLY A 438 -2.93 38.24 -10.28
N GLY A 439 -2.68 36.95 -10.03
CA GLY A 439 -3.43 36.13 -9.07
C GLY A 439 -4.79 35.63 -9.56
N ARG A 440 -5.08 35.75 -10.87
CA ARG A 440 -6.31 35.28 -11.50
C ARG A 440 -6.11 34.02 -12.31
N GLU A 441 -7.13 33.17 -12.33
CA GLU A 441 -7.17 32.04 -13.27
C GLU A 441 -7.12 32.52 -14.71
N GLU A 442 -6.64 31.63 -15.57
CA GLU A 442 -6.75 31.75 -17.01
C GLU A 442 -8.20 32.02 -17.43
N PRO A 443 -8.46 32.94 -18.37
CA PRO A 443 -9.81 33.42 -18.66
C PRO A 443 -10.76 32.37 -19.26
N HIS A 444 -10.28 31.23 -19.76
CA HIS A 444 -11.08 30.22 -20.49
C HIS A 444 -12.06 30.84 -21.53
N GLY A 445 -11.65 31.90 -22.23
CA GLY A 445 -12.49 32.63 -23.20
C GLY A 445 -13.39 33.73 -22.61
N SER A 446 -13.32 33.98 -21.30
CA SER A 446 -14.00 35.10 -20.63
C SER A 446 -13.30 36.43 -20.87
N GLU A 447 -14.04 37.43 -21.36
CA GLU A 447 -13.59 38.83 -21.44
C GLU A 447 -13.37 39.47 -20.06
N LYS A 448 -14.00 38.92 -19.01
CA LYS A 448 -13.89 39.44 -17.62
C LYS A 448 -12.66 38.91 -16.86
N GLY A 449 -11.85 38.06 -17.50
CA GLY A 449 -10.80 37.30 -16.81
C GLY A 449 -11.35 36.07 -16.09
N GLY A 450 -10.45 35.24 -15.57
CA GLY A 450 -10.79 34.14 -14.66
C GLY A 450 -10.95 34.62 -13.21
N ASP A 451 -11.33 33.68 -12.33
CA ASP A 451 -11.58 33.95 -10.92
C ASP A 451 -10.34 34.49 -10.19
N ILE A 452 -10.55 35.42 -9.26
CA ILE A 452 -9.46 35.94 -8.40
C ILE A 452 -9.17 34.90 -7.34
N ILE A 453 -7.94 34.38 -7.35
CA ILE A 453 -7.45 33.47 -6.32
C ILE A 453 -6.64 34.24 -5.28
N ILE A 454 -5.78 35.14 -5.75
CA ILE A 454 -4.86 35.90 -4.91
C ILE A 454 -5.07 37.39 -5.20
N PRO A 455 -5.84 38.11 -4.37
CA PRO A 455 -6.15 39.51 -4.63
C PRO A 455 -4.91 40.40 -4.48
N GLY A 456 -4.89 41.51 -5.22
CA GLY A 456 -3.88 42.57 -5.06
C GLY A 456 -2.53 42.30 -5.74
N MET A 457 -2.39 41.22 -6.51
CA MET A 457 -1.18 40.97 -7.29
C MET A 457 -1.12 41.81 -8.57
N LYS A 458 0.08 42.30 -8.91
CA LYS A 458 0.32 42.99 -10.17
C LYS A 458 0.17 42.01 -11.33
N SER A 459 -0.59 42.37 -12.36
CA SER A 459 -0.62 41.59 -13.59
C SER A 459 0.59 41.92 -14.45
N LEU A 460 1.29 40.88 -14.92
CA LEU A 460 2.35 41.00 -15.91
C LEU A 460 1.82 40.78 -17.34
N SER A 461 0.59 40.27 -17.47
CA SER A 461 -0.05 39.97 -18.77
C SER A 461 -0.32 41.19 -19.65
N GLN A 462 -0.17 42.41 -19.12
CA GLN A 462 -0.37 43.66 -19.85
C GLN A 462 0.89 44.12 -20.61
N GLN A 463 2.02 43.45 -20.43
CA GLN A 463 3.26 43.73 -21.14
C GLN A 463 3.25 43.09 -22.53
N GLU A 464 3.85 43.74 -23.55
CA GLU A 464 4.00 43.17 -24.89
C GLU A 464 4.88 41.90 -24.89
N TYR A 465 5.92 41.91 -24.05
CA TYR A 465 6.80 40.76 -23.81
C TYR A 465 6.96 40.54 -22.31
N LEU A 466 6.94 39.28 -21.87
CA LEU A 466 7.18 38.93 -20.48
C LEU A 466 8.67 39.03 -20.13
N SER A 467 9.01 39.81 -19.11
CA SER A 467 10.35 39.80 -18.50
C SER A 467 10.53 38.55 -17.64
N TYR A 468 11.57 37.76 -17.92
CA TYR A 468 11.91 36.57 -17.11
C TYR A 468 12.09 36.94 -15.63
N ASP A 469 12.82 38.01 -15.33
CA ASP A 469 13.12 38.42 -13.95
C ASP A 469 11.86 38.82 -13.18
N ASP A 470 10.95 39.55 -13.83
CA ASP A 470 9.68 39.94 -13.22
C ASP A 470 8.80 38.72 -12.93
N VAL A 471 8.67 37.82 -13.92
CA VAL A 471 7.88 36.59 -13.79
C VAL A 471 8.48 35.69 -12.72
N TRP A 472 9.79 35.48 -12.73
CA TRP A 472 10.48 34.61 -11.78
C TRP A 472 10.35 35.14 -10.34
N LYS A 473 10.55 36.45 -10.14
CA LYS A 473 10.39 37.09 -8.83
C LYS A 473 8.97 36.91 -8.28
N GLN A 474 7.95 37.11 -9.12
CA GLN A 474 6.55 36.94 -8.71
C GLN A 474 6.18 35.47 -8.50
N PHE A 475 6.75 34.57 -9.30
CA PHE A 475 6.54 33.13 -9.16
C PHE A 475 7.13 32.59 -7.86
N ILE A 476 8.38 32.95 -7.50
CA ILE A 476 8.99 32.55 -6.22
C ILE A 476 8.15 33.03 -5.03
N TYR A 477 7.67 34.28 -5.04
CA TYR A 477 6.77 34.79 -4.01
C TYR A 477 5.50 33.94 -3.86
N LEU A 478 4.94 33.46 -4.98
CA LEU A 478 3.79 32.56 -4.95
C LEU A 478 4.12 31.14 -4.49
N LEU A 479 5.34 30.65 -4.73
CA LEU A 479 5.75 29.34 -4.23
C LEU A 479 5.81 29.34 -2.70
N ASP A 480 6.32 30.42 -2.07
CA ASP A 480 6.32 30.55 -0.61
C ASP A 480 4.89 30.56 -0.04
N TRP A 481 4.00 31.34 -0.66
CA TRP A 481 2.60 31.37 -0.30
C TRP A 481 1.93 30.01 -0.47
N LEU A 482 2.19 29.31 -1.60
CA LEU A 482 1.63 28.00 -1.87
C LEU A 482 2.13 26.96 -0.86
N ALA A 483 3.43 26.94 -0.57
CA ALA A 483 4.03 26.00 0.36
C ALA A 483 3.37 26.07 1.74
N LYS A 484 3.20 27.29 2.28
CA LYS A 484 2.49 27.49 3.55
C LYS A 484 1.06 26.93 3.49
N ASN A 485 0.27 27.35 2.49
CA ASN A 485 -1.13 26.94 2.40
C ASN A 485 -1.29 25.43 2.16
N TYR A 486 -0.37 24.83 1.42
CA TYR A 486 -0.39 23.40 1.17
C TYR A 486 -0.06 22.61 2.44
N VAL A 487 0.97 23.02 3.21
CA VAL A 487 1.30 22.42 4.51
C VAL A 487 0.14 22.58 5.49
N ASP A 488 -0.46 23.77 5.60
CA ASP A 488 -1.63 23.97 6.48
C ASP A 488 -2.81 23.07 6.08
N THR A 489 -3.00 22.83 4.78
CA THR A 489 -4.02 21.89 4.29
C THR A 489 -3.69 20.46 4.72
N MET A 490 -2.44 20.03 4.56
CA MET A 490 -2.01 18.68 4.96
C MET A 490 -2.10 18.46 6.46
N ASN A 491 -1.77 19.47 7.27
CA ASN A 491 -1.92 19.41 8.72
C ASN A 491 -3.36 19.10 9.13
N VAL A 492 -4.35 19.76 8.52
CA VAL A 492 -5.77 19.47 8.78
C VAL A 492 -6.11 18.03 8.36
N ILE A 493 -5.71 17.62 7.16
CA ILE A 493 -6.03 16.27 6.65
C ILE A 493 -5.46 15.19 7.56
N HIS A 494 -4.18 15.24 7.89
CA HIS A 494 -3.54 14.16 8.64
C HIS A 494 -3.99 14.11 10.10
N TYR A 495 -4.23 15.26 10.71
CA TYR A 495 -4.82 15.33 12.05
C TYR A 495 -6.19 14.65 12.10
N MET A 496 -7.06 14.93 11.11
CA MET A 496 -8.37 14.29 11.06
C MET A 496 -8.29 12.81 10.69
N HIS A 497 -7.34 12.43 9.84
CA HIS A 497 -7.15 11.03 9.47
C HIS A 497 -6.78 10.20 10.69
N ASP A 498 -5.75 10.57 11.47
CA ASP A 498 -5.34 9.82 12.67
C ASP A 498 -6.47 9.63 13.69
N ARG A 499 -7.43 10.56 13.71
CA ARG A 499 -8.56 10.52 14.65
C ARG A 499 -9.72 9.64 14.17
N TYR A 500 -10.03 9.67 12.87
CA TYR A 500 -11.29 9.14 12.33
C TYR A 500 -11.12 7.96 11.35
N ASN A 501 -9.91 7.64 10.89
CA ASN A 501 -9.67 6.58 9.91
C ASN A 501 -8.29 5.93 10.02
#